data_AF-A0A364V7G0-F1
#
_entry.id   AF-A0A364V7G0-F1
#
_cell.length_a   1.000
_cell.length_b   1.000
_cell.length_c   1.000
_cell.angle_alpha   90.00
_cell.angle_beta   90.00
_cell.angle_gamma   90.00
#
_symmetry.space_group_name_H-M   'P 1'
#
loop_
_entity.id
_entity.type
_entity.pdbx_description
1 polymer ?
#
loop_
_entity_poly.entity_id
_entity_poly.type
_entity_poly.pdbx_seq_one_letter_code
_entity_poly.pdbx_strand_id
1 'polypeptide(L)'
;MLPNARRSGGHRAGIYPTRVLHTSLDRRRDDRLTREGKTVNFRTEIGTMEGAANNVDSINSNVQAELQRLAAVVEGTAGSWRGDAQNAFQALMERWNTSARQLSEALQSISENLRANARAFDETEMANQAAFR
;
A
#
# COMPACT_ATOMS: atom_id res chain seq x y z
N MET A 1 -46.05 -24.90 76.90
CA MET A 1 -44.96 -24.59 77.84
C MET A 1 -44.04 -23.58 77.17
N LEU A 2 -43.77 -22.46 77.83
CA LEU A 2 -43.02 -21.30 77.32
C LEU A 2 -41.54 -21.66 77.07
N PRO A 3 -40.82 -20.85 76.27
CA PRO A 3 -39.94 -19.88 76.92
C PRO A 3 -40.01 -18.46 76.34
N ASN A 4 -39.97 -17.50 77.26
CA ASN A 4 -39.81 -16.06 77.07
C ASN A 4 -38.48 -15.63 77.74
N ALA A 5 -37.96 -14.48 77.26
CA ALA A 5 -36.92 -13.61 77.81
C ALA A 5 -35.47 -13.97 77.42
N ARG A 6 -34.55 -13.04 77.09
CA ARG A 6 -34.57 -11.57 77.06
C ARG A 6 -33.32 -11.08 76.29
N ARG A 7 -33.54 -10.13 75.37
CA ARG A 7 -32.76 -8.91 75.02
C ARG A 7 -31.31 -8.73 75.53
N SER A 8 -30.39 -8.41 74.62
CA SER A 8 -29.33 -7.33 74.67
C SER A 8 -28.14 -7.77 73.78
N GLY A 9 -27.51 -7.01 72.88
CA GLY A 9 -27.52 -5.61 72.45
C GLY A 9 -26.26 -5.40 71.59
N GLY A 10 -26.32 -4.51 70.58
CA GLY A 10 -25.17 -3.97 69.79
C GLY A 10 -24.31 -5.01 69.04
N HIS A 11 -24.08 -4.92 67.73
CA HIS A 11 -23.16 -3.96 67.12
C HIS A 11 -23.49 -3.87 65.62
N ARG A 12 -23.69 -2.64 65.15
CA ARG A 12 -23.84 -2.33 63.72
C ARG A 12 -22.45 -2.40 63.07
N ALA A 13 -22.12 -3.51 62.42
CA ALA A 13 -21.02 -3.55 61.46
C ALA A 13 -21.58 -3.11 60.10
N GLY A 14 -21.49 -1.80 59.82
CA GLY A 14 -21.78 -1.25 58.50
C GLY A 14 -20.80 -1.82 57.48
N ILE A 15 -21.31 -2.62 56.55
CA ILE A 15 -20.60 -3.03 55.35
C ILE A 15 -20.32 -1.75 54.56
N TYR A 16 -19.07 -1.33 54.47
CA TYR A 16 -18.67 -0.27 53.53
C TYR A 16 -18.72 -0.87 52.12
N PRO A 17 -19.58 -0.41 51.20
CA PRO A 17 -19.40 -0.76 49.80
C PRO A 17 -18.14 -0.04 49.30
N THR A 18 -17.15 -0.82 48.87
CA THR A 18 -16.00 -0.32 48.12
C THR A 18 -16.50 0.37 46.86
N ARG A 19 -16.57 1.70 46.88
CA ARG A 19 -16.83 2.48 45.67
C ARG A 19 -15.56 2.45 44.83
N VAL A 20 -15.49 1.48 43.92
CA VAL A 20 -14.47 1.47 42.86
C VAL A 20 -14.74 2.71 42.00
N LEU A 21 -13.92 3.75 42.16
CA LEU A 21 -13.83 4.84 41.20
C LEU A 21 -13.24 4.22 39.93
N HIS A 22 -14.10 3.75 39.02
CA HIS A 22 -13.65 3.36 37.69
C HIS A 22 -13.33 4.65 36.93
N THR A 23 -12.06 5.04 36.99
CA THR A 23 -11.48 6.16 36.25
C THR A 23 -11.74 5.95 34.76
N SER A 24 -12.74 6.64 34.21
CA SER A 24 -13.15 6.52 32.81
C SER A 24 -12.26 7.32 31.83
N LEU A 25 -10.95 7.40 32.07
CA LEU A 25 -10.02 8.25 31.30
C LEU A 25 -9.12 7.51 30.29
N ASP A 26 -9.20 6.19 30.21
CA ASP A 26 -8.25 5.42 29.38
C ASP A 26 -8.70 5.26 27.91
N ARG A 27 -10.01 5.13 27.69
CA ARG A 27 -10.56 4.79 26.35
C ARG A 27 -10.30 5.86 25.27
N ARG A 28 -10.18 7.15 25.65
CA ARG A 28 -9.90 8.23 24.67
C ARG A 28 -8.43 8.31 24.24
N ARG A 29 -7.49 7.77 25.03
CA ARG A 29 -6.06 7.79 24.67
C ARG A 29 -5.75 6.66 23.67
N ASP A 30 -6.32 5.48 23.86
CA ASP A 30 -6.16 4.34 22.95
C ASP A 30 -6.73 4.62 21.55
N ASP A 31 -7.91 5.24 21.47
CA ASP A 31 -8.50 5.63 20.17
C ASP A 31 -7.63 6.64 19.42
N ARG A 32 -6.96 7.56 20.13
CA ARG A 32 -6.09 8.57 19.51
C ARG A 32 -4.81 7.95 18.96
N LEU A 33 -4.16 7.08 19.72
CA LEU A 33 -2.91 6.41 19.32
C LEU A 33 -3.12 5.48 18.12
N THR A 34 -4.23 4.74 18.10
CA THR A 34 -4.56 3.82 16.99
C THR A 34 -4.83 4.58 15.70
N ARG A 35 -5.54 5.73 15.79
CA ARG A 35 -5.84 6.57 14.63
C ARG A 35 -4.59 7.24 14.06
N GLU A 36 -3.77 7.87 14.91
CA GLU A 36 -2.52 8.50 14.49
C GLU A 36 -1.58 7.49 13.81
N GLY A 37 -1.43 6.29 14.39
CA GLY A 37 -0.66 5.19 13.77
C GLY A 37 -1.20 4.76 12.41
N LYS A 38 -2.53 4.59 12.28
CA LYS A 38 -3.17 4.22 11.01
C LYS A 38 -2.94 5.29 9.92
N THR A 39 -3.01 6.57 10.28
CA THR A 39 -2.80 7.70 9.35
C THR A 39 -1.34 7.76 8.86
N VAL A 40 -0.38 7.49 9.75
CA VAL A 40 1.06 7.45 9.42
C VAL A 40 1.38 6.27 8.50
N ASN A 41 0.75 5.12 8.71
CA ASN A 41 0.92 3.95 7.85
C ASN A 41 0.46 4.23 6.41
N PHE A 42 -0.72 4.82 6.21
CA PHE A 42 -1.20 5.12 4.85
C PHE A 42 -0.34 6.13 4.11
N ARG A 43 0.15 7.18 4.78
CA ARG A 43 1.09 8.13 4.15
C ARG A 43 2.38 7.45 3.70
N THR A 44 2.85 6.48 4.49
CA THR A 44 4.03 5.67 4.14
C THR A 44 3.73 4.77 2.93
N GLU A 45 2.57 4.13 2.90
CA GLU A 45 2.13 3.28 1.79
C GLU A 45 1.96 4.06 0.47
N ILE A 46 1.34 5.25 0.51
CA ILE A 46 1.21 6.16 -0.65
C ILE A 46 2.60 6.53 -1.20
N GLY A 47 3.50 7.01 -0.34
CA GLY A 47 4.86 7.35 -0.75
C GLY A 47 5.64 6.15 -1.31
N THR A 48 5.38 4.95 -0.80
CA THR A 48 5.96 3.71 -1.32
C THR A 48 5.44 3.39 -2.73
N MET A 49 4.14 3.55 -2.99
CA MET A 49 3.54 3.34 -4.31
C MET A 49 4.04 4.37 -5.34
N GLU A 50 4.15 5.64 -4.95
CA GLU A 50 4.72 6.68 -5.82
C GLU A 50 6.19 6.41 -6.15
N GLY A 51 6.98 6.03 -5.14
CA GLY A 51 8.37 5.62 -5.34
C GLY A 51 8.49 4.41 -6.27
N ALA A 52 7.63 3.41 -6.11
CA ALA A 52 7.58 2.24 -6.99
C ALA A 52 7.22 2.63 -8.44
N ALA A 53 6.25 3.53 -8.64
CA ALA A 53 5.89 4.01 -9.98
C ALA A 53 7.06 4.72 -10.67
N ASN A 54 7.75 5.61 -9.96
CA ASN A 54 8.94 6.31 -10.49
C ASN A 54 10.09 5.34 -10.84
N ASN A 55 10.26 4.29 -10.03
CA ASN A 55 11.22 3.23 -10.31
C ASN A 55 10.86 2.47 -11.60
N VAL A 56 9.57 2.15 -11.79
CA VAL A 56 9.09 1.49 -13.02
C VAL A 56 9.31 2.38 -14.25
N ASP A 57 9.07 3.69 -14.15
CA ASP A 57 9.34 4.63 -15.26
C ASP A 57 10.85 4.69 -15.59
N SER A 58 11.70 4.65 -14.57
CA SER A 58 13.16 4.62 -14.74
C SER A 58 13.61 3.33 -15.41
N ILE A 59 13.05 2.19 -15.00
CA ILE A 59 13.30 0.88 -15.62
C ILE A 59 12.83 0.89 -17.07
N ASN A 60 11.63 1.42 -17.37
CA ASN A 60 11.13 1.53 -18.73
C ASN A 60 12.08 2.34 -19.63
N SER A 61 12.58 3.47 -19.13
CA SER A 61 13.57 4.30 -19.84
C SER A 61 14.86 3.52 -20.14
N ASN A 62 15.35 2.75 -19.16
CA ASN A 62 16.54 1.91 -19.34
C ASN A 62 16.31 0.78 -20.35
N VAL A 63 15.13 0.15 -20.30
CA VAL A 63 14.72 -0.88 -21.26
C VAL A 63 14.67 -0.31 -22.67
N GLN A 64 14.07 0.86 -22.87
CA GLN A 64 14.03 1.50 -24.19
C GLN A 64 15.44 1.80 -24.73
N ALA A 65 16.36 2.28 -23.88
CA ALA A 65 17.74 2.50 -24.28
C ALA A 65 18.46 1.19 -24.66
N GLU A 66 18.24 0.11 -23.92
CA GLU A 66 18.83 -1.20 -24.24
C GLU A 66 18.25 -1.78 -25.53
N LEU A 67 16.94 -1.64 -25.75
CA LEU A 67 16.28 -2.08 -26.98
C LEU A 67 16.85 -1.35 -28.21
N GLN A 68 17.14 -0.05 -28.10
CA GLN A 68 17.80 0.73 -29.16
C GLN A 68 19.23 0.26 -29.41
N ARG A 69 20.00 -0.02 -28.34
CA ARG A 69 21.36 -0.57 -28.48
C ARG A 69 21.35 -1.90 -29.20
N LEU A 70 20.47 -2.80 -28.81
CA LEU A 70 20.34 -4.13 -29.42
C LEU A 70 19.90 -4.04 -30.88
N ALA A 71 18.97 -3.13 -31.22
CA ALA A 71 18.59 -2.88 -32.61
C ALA A 71 19.78 -2.44 -33.46
N ALA A 72 20.62 -1.52 -32.96
CA ALA A 72 21.82 -1.07 -33.67
C ALA A 72 22.85 -2.19 -33.89
N VAL A 73 23.03 -3.09 -32.91
CA VAL A 73 23.90 -4.27 -33.05
C VAL A 73 23.36 -5.21 -34.14
N VAL A 74 22.06 -5.47 -34.13
CA VAL A 74 21.38 -6.33 -35.10
C VAL A 74 21.50 -5.74 -36.51
N GLU A 75 21.27 -4.44 -36.69
CA GLU A 75 21.48 -3.74 -37.97
C GLU A 75 22.94 -3.79 -38.44
N GLY A 76 23.91 -3.64 -37.53
CA GLY A 76 25.33 -3.76 -37.85
C GLY A 76 25.72 -5.15 -38.37
N THR A 77 25.04 -6.21 -37.92
CA THR A 77 25.24 -7.58 -38.42
C THR A 77 24.53 -7.86 -39.74
N ALA A 78 23.49 -7.09 -40.10
CA ALA A 78 22.71 -7.28 -41.31
C ALA A 78 23.54 -7.17 -42.60
N GLY A 79 24.61 -6.37 -42.60
CA GLY A 79 25.54 -6.25 -43.74
C GLY A 79 26.25 -7.56 -44.12
N SER A 80 26.32 -8.53 -43.19
CA SER A 80 26.90 -9.85 -43.43
C SER A 80 25.92 -10.87 -44.02
N TRP A 81 24.61 -10.56 -44.01
CA TRP A 81 23.53 -11.48 -44.37
C TRP A 81 22.90 -11.06 -45.71
N ARG A 82 23.52 -11.44 -46.84
CA ARG A 82 22.93 -11.23 -48.19
C ARG A 82 22.13 -12.45 -48.64
N GLY A 83 20.99 -12.24 -49.29
CA GLY A 83 20.13 -13.32 -49.85
C GLY A 83 18.99 -13.73 -48.91
N ASP A 84 18.69 -15.03 -48.80
CA ASP A 84 17.56 -15.57 -48.01
C ASP A 84 17.55 -15.13 -46.53
N ALA A 85 18.73 -14.82 -45.97
CA ALA A 85 18.86 -14.31 -44.61
C ALA A 85 18.25 -12.91 -44.42
N GLN A 86 18.03 -12.15 -45.50
CA GLN A 86 17.40 -10.83 -45.45
C GLN A 86 15.92 -10.93 -45.05
N ASN A 87 15.19 -11.93 -45.53
CA ASN A 87 13.79 -12.15 -45.15
C ASN A 87 13.66 -12.54 -43.68
N ALA A 88 14.54 -13.43 -43.20
CA ALA A 88 14.60 -13.83 -41.79
C ALA A 88 14.93 -12.64 -40.88
N PHE A 89 15.83 -11.75 -41.31
CA PHE A 89 16.15 -10.52 -40.60
C PHE A 89 14.96 -9.57 -40.49
N GLN A 90 14.23 -9.34 -41.59
CA GLN A 90 13.05 -8.46 -41.57
C GLN A 90 11.97 -9.00 -40.61
N ALA A 91 11.68 -10.31 -40.68
CA ALA A 91 10.73 -10.95 -39.78
C ALA A 91 11.18 -10.86 -38.30
N LEU A 92 12.48 -11.00 -38.04
CA LEU A 92 13.04 -10.81 -36.70
C LEU A 92 12.82 -9.37 -36.21
N MET A 93 13.08 -8.37 -37.06
CA MET A 93 12.92 -6.96 -36.70
C MET A 93 11.46 -6.57 -36.44
N GLU A 94 10.51 -7.11 -37.21
CA GLU A 94 9.08 -6.90 -36.96
C GLU A 94 8.65 -7.46 -35.60
N ARG A 95 9.02 -8.72 -35.32
CA ARG A 95 8.72 -9.36 -34.04
C ARG A 95 9.40 -8.64 -32.88
N TRP A 96 10.65 -8.23 -33.06
CA TRP A 96 11.41 -7.44 -32.09
C TRP A 96 10.70 -6.13 -31.73
N ASN A 97 10.33 -5.33 -32.74
CA ASN A 97 9.64 -4.07 -32.55
C ASN A 97 8.29 -4.26 -31.83
N THR A 98 7.60 -5.36 -32.13
CA THR A 98 6.35 -5.73 -31.46
C THR A 98 6.58 -6.03 -29.98
N SER A 99 7.54 -6.90 -29.64
CA SER A 99 7.86 -7.25 -28.26
C SER A 99 8.37 -6.05 -27.45
N ALA A 100 9.16 -5.17 -28.07
CA ALA A 100 9.63 -3.92 -27.49
C ALA A 100 8.47 -3.00 -27.07
N ARG A 101 7.47 -2.79 -27.96
CA ARG A 101 6.28 -1.99 -27.65
C ARG A 101 5.46 -2.61 -26.53
N GLN A 102 5.19 -3.90 -26.60
CA GLN A 102 4.41 -4.62 -25.58
C GLN A 102 5.04 -4.49 -24.19
N LEU A 103 6.37 -4.59 -24.10
CA LEU A 103 7.09 -4.41 -22.85
C LEU A 103 6.95 -2.98 -22.31
N SER A 104 7.14 -1.97 -23.18
CA SER A 104 6.99 -0.56 -22.78
C SER A 104 5.58 -0.23 -22.32
N GLU A 105 4.56 -0.72 -23.03
CA GLU A 105 3.15 -0.53 -22.69
C GLU A 105 2.80 -1.20 -21.36
N ALA A 106 3.31 -2.42 -21.11
CA ALA A 106 3.10 -3.12 -19.85
C ALA A 106 3.74 -2.36 -18.67
N LEU A 107 4.98 -1.89 -18.81
CA LEU A 107 5.66 -1.12 -17.76
C LEU A 107 4.94 0.21 -17.48
N GLN A 108 4.51 0.91 -18.53
CA GLN A 108 3.73 2.14 -18.38
C GLN A 108 2.40 1.88 -17.68
N SER A 109 1.68 0.81 -18.07
CA SER A 109 0.43 0.44 -17.40
C SER A 109 0.64 0.12 -15.91
N ILE A 110 1.76 -0.52 -15.56
CA ILE A 110 2.10 -0.78 -14.15
C ILE A 110 2.33 0.53 -13.39
N SER A 111 3.10 1.49 -13.94
CA SER A 111 3.36 2.75 -13.25
C SER A 111 2.09 3.61 -13.11
N GLU A 112 1.24 3.62 -14.13
CA GLU A 112 -0.08 4.27 -14.09
C GLU A 112 -1.00 3.64 -13.03
N ASN A 113 -1.07 2.31 -12.95
CA ASN A 113 -1.86 1.60 -11.94
C ASN A 113 -1.36 1.90 -10.52
N LEU A 114 -0.05 1.94 -10.29
CA LEU A 114 0.52 2.30 -8.98
C LEU A 114 0.14 3.72 -8.56
N ARG A 115 0.20 4.68 -9.49
CA ARG A 115 -0.20 6.08 -9.25
C ARG A 115 -1.70 6.21 -9.02
N ALA A 116 -2.52 5.47 -9.78
CA ALA A 116 -3.97 5.45 -9.60
C ALA A 116 -4.35 4.91 -8.21
N ASN A 117 -3.70 3.83 -7.78
CA ASN A 117 -3.87 3.28 -6.44
C ASN A 117 -3.45 4.31 -5.38
N ALA A 118 -2.27 4.93 -5.50
CA ALA A 118 -1.81 5.95 -4.56
C ALA A 118 -2.83 7.10 -4.38
N ARG A 119 -3.41 7.60 -5.48
CA ARG A 119 -4.46 8.63 -5.45
C ARG A 119 -5.74 8.15 -4.78
N ALA A 120 -6.19 6.93 -5.09
CA ALA A 120 -7.39 6.36 -4.47
C ALA A 120 -7.23 6.23 -2.94
N PHE A 121 -6.02 5.88 -2.47
CA PHE A 121 -5.70 5.87 -1.03
C PHE A 121 -5.73 7.29 -0.43
N ASP A 122 -5.19 8.29 -1.11
CA ASP A 122 -5.22 9.70 -0.66
C ASP A 122 -6.65 10.25 -0.57
N GLU A 123 -7.49 10.02 -1.58
CA GLU A 123 -8.90 10.42 -1.59
C GLU A 123 -9.69 9.76 -0.44
N THR A 124 -9.46 8.46 -0.23
CA THR A 124 -10.07 7.71 0.88
C THR A 124 -9.64 8.29 2.24
N GLU A 125 -8.39 8.72 2.36
CA GLU A 125 -7.89 9.38 3.57
C GLU A 125 -8.54 10.75 3.78
N MET A 126 -8.64 11.58 2.74
CA MET A 126 -9.32 12.88 2.81
C MET A 126 -10.79 12.72 3.25
N ALA A 127 -11.50 11.75 2.67
CA ALA A 127 -12.88 11.44 3.02
C ALA A 127 -13.01 10.97 4.48
N ASN A 128 -12.13 10.08 4.93
CA ASN A 128 -12.09 9.64 6.33
C ASN A 128 -11.83 10.83 7.26
N GLN A 129 -10.82 11.66 6.99
CA GLN A 129 -10.54 12.84 7.81
C GLN A 129 -11.71 13.81 7.89
N ALA A 130 -12.43 14.03 6.79
CA ALA A 130 -13.60 14.89 6.73
C ALA A 130 -14.79 14.33 7.52
N ALA A 131 -15.02 13.02 7.49
CA ALA A 131 -16.10 12.36 8.23
C ALA A 131 -15.93 12.41 9.76
N PHE A 132 -14.72 12.68 10.25
CA PHE A 132 -14.39 12.76 11.67
C PHE A 132 -14.18 14.19 12.19
N ARG A 133 -14.38 15.22 11.35
CA ARG A 133 -14.45 16.63 11.79
C ARG A 133 -15.88 17.01 12.10
#